data_AF-A0A0S7WJ94-F1
#
_entry.id   AF-A0A0S7WJ94-F1
#
_cell.length_a   1.000
_cell.length_b   1.000
_cell.length_c   1.000
_cell.angle_alpha   90.00
_cell.angle_beta   90.00
_cell.angle_gamma   90.00
#
_symmetry.space_group_name_H-M   'P 1'
#
loop_
_entity.id
_entity.type
_entity.pdbx_description
1 polymer ?
#
loop_
_entity_poly.entity_id
_entity_poly.type
_entity_poly.pdbx_seq_one_letter_code
_entity_poly.pdbx_strand_id
1 'polypeptide(L)'
;MADKKADLAGPGIGDYNELEKILPQDYSPLLTPKETQQAITALKSYIEENLSKELNLIRVEVPLIVDVESGVNDYLDRDGSRAPIGFHISNDYDKHPVDAQVVQAADKWKGVALKQLGTEVGEGFYTDMGVQKH
;
A
#
# COMPACT_ATOMS: atom_id res chain seq x y z
N MET A 1 3.82 0.66 32.53
CA MET A 1 3.64 -0.20 31.34
C MET A 1 2.28 0.15 30.75
N ALA A 2 2.24 1.00 29.72
CA ALA A 2 0.97 1.41 29.11
C ALA A 2 0.33 0.19 28.42
N ASP A 3 -0.92 -0.09 28.76
CA ASP A 3 -1.71 -1.19 28.21
C ASP A 3 -2.00 -0.88 26.73
N LYS A 4 -1.35 -1.62 25.82
CA LYS A 4 -1.41 -1.41 24.35
C LYS A 4 -2.78 -1.74 23.74
N LYS A 5 -3.82 -1.99 24.53
CA LYS A 5 -5.18 -2.24 24.04
C LYS A 5 -5.89 -0.99 23.49
N ALA A 6 -5.49 0.21 23.91
CA ALA A 6 -6.12 1.45 23.48
C ALA A 6 -5.67 1.91 22.07
N ASP A 7 -4.58 1.33 21.54
CA ASP A 7 -3.89 1.81 20.33
C ASP A 7 -4.14 0.89 19.11
N LEU A 8 -5.22 0.12 19.14
CA LEU A 8 -5.63 -0.75 18.02
C LEU A 8 -6.45 -0.01 16.95
N ALA A 9 -6.76 1.27 17.17
CA ALA A 9 -7.43 2.09 16.19
C ALA A 9 -6.41 2.47 15.10
N GLY A 10 -6.58 1.91 13.90
CA GLY A 10 -5.74 2.26 12.76
C GLY A 10 -5.82 3.77 12.45
N PRO A 11 -4.82 4.31 11.73
CA PRO A 11 -4.72 5.74 11.48
C PRO A 11 -6.02 6.29 10.85
N GLY A 12 -6.69 7.19 11.57
CA GLY A 12 -7.91 7.88 11.13
C GLY A 12 -9.23 7.32 11.69
N ILE A 13 -9.20 6.24 12.47
CA ILE A 13 -10.36 5.75 13.21
C ILE A 13 -10.22 6.29 14.64
N GLY A 14 -11.17 7.09 15.11
CA GLY A 14 -11.15 7.67 16.47
C GLY A 14 -11.26 6.62 17.59
N ASP A 15 -11.60 7.04 18.80
CA ASP A 15 -11.81 6.12 19.93
C ASP A 15 -12.99 5.16 19.65
N TYR A 16 -12.75 3.85 19.78
CA TYR A 16 -13.78 2.83 19.61
C TYR A 16 -14.98 3.02 20.56
N ASN A 17 -14.77 3.59 21.75
CA ASN A 17 -15.85 3.88 22.70
C ASN A 17 -16.77 5.02 22.21
N GLU A 18 -16.26 5.91 21.38
CA GLU A 18 -17.05 6.98 20.76
C GLU A 18 -17.80 6.45 19.53
N LEU A 19 -17.16 5.58 18.75
CA LEU A 19 -17.77 4.89 17.61
C LEU A 19 -18.95 4.02 18.03
N GLU A 20 -18.83 3.27 19.12
CA GLU A 20 -19.90 2.40 19.62
C GLU A 20 -21.19 3.18 19.92
N LYS A 21 -21.09 4.43 20.35
CA LYS A 21 -22.25 5.29 20.67
C LYS A 21 -23.00 5.82 19.45
N ILE A 22 -22.35 5.87 18.29
CA ILE A 22 -22.93 6.42 17.04
C ILE A 22 -23.33 5.33 16.05
N LEU A 23 -22.95 4.08 16.29
CA LEU A 23 -23.29 2.97 15.41
C LEU A 23 -24.74 2.49 15.64
N PRO A 24 -25.46 2.14 14.56
CA PRO A 24 -26.79 1.57 14.66
C PRO A 24 -26.75 0.22 15.38
N GLN A 25 -27.63 0.04 16.36
CA GLN A 25 -27.69 -1.15 17.22
C GLN A 25 -28.40 -2.33 16.55
N ASP A 26 -29.08 -2.08 15.44
CA ASP A 26 -29.85 -3.03 14.65
C ASP A 26 -29.14 -3.39 13.33
N TYR A 27 -27.85 -3.10 13.21
CA TYR A 27 -27.08 -3.52 12.04
C TYR A 27 -26.93 -5.04 11.98
N SER A 28 -27.41 -5.62 10.89
CA SER A 28 -27.14 -7.01 10.52
C SER A 28 -26.44 -7.00 9.15
N PRO A 29 -25.23 -7.57 9.05
CA PRO A 29 -24.52 -7.62 7.78
C PRO A 29 -25.29 -8.49 6.77
N LEU A 30 -25.45 -7.99 5.54
CA LEU A 30 -26.13 -8.71 4.46
C LEU A 30 -25.38 -9.98 4.02
N LEU A 31 -24.06 -9.99 4.21
CA LEU A 31 -23.15 -11.07 3.83
C LEU A 31 -22.46 -11.61 5.06
N THR A 32 -22.25 -12.92 5.11
CA THR A 32 -21.36 -13.55 6.09
C THR A 32 -19.91 -13.06 5.89
N PRO A 33 -19.02 -13.24 6.88
CA PRO A 33 -17.61 -12.88 6.72
C PRO A 33 -16.94 -13.55 5.50
N LYS A 34 -17.28 -14.81 5.20
CA LYS A 34 -16.78 -15.52 4.03
C LYS A 34 -17.29 -14.91 2.72
N GLU A 35 -18.59 -14.66 2.63
CA GLU A 35 -19.20 -14.05 1.44
C GLU A 35 -18.67 -12.63 1.22
N THR A 36 -18.41 -11.88 2.29
CA THR A 36 -17.76 -10.56 2.23
C THR A 36 -16.38 -10.66 1.60
N GLN A 37 -15.53 -11.63 2.00
CA GLN A 37 -14.20 -11.80 1.39
C GLN A 37 -14.30 -12.22 -0.10
N GLN A 38 -15.27 -13.06 -0.44
CA GLN A 38 -15.54 -13.44 -1.83
C GLN A 38 -16.00 -12.23 -2.67
N ALA A 39 -16.88 -11.39 -2.11
CA ALA A 39 -17.37 -10.18 -2.76
C ALA A 39 -16.27 -9.13 -2.94
N ILE A 40 -15.40 -8.91 -1.94
CA ILE A 40 -14.23 -8.02 -2.04
C ILE A 40 -13.30 -8.49 -3.16
N THR A 41 -13.01 -9.80 -3.21
CA THR A 41 -12.16 -10.39 -4.25
C THR A 41 -12.78 -10.19 -5.64
N ALA A 42 -14.06 -10.52 -5.80
CA ALA A 42 -14.78 -10.37 -7.07
C ALA A 42 -14.81 -8.91 -7.55
N LEU A 43 -15.08 -7.96 -6.65
CA LEU A 43 -15.07 -6.53 -6.95
C LEU A 43 -13.69 -6.06 -7.41
N LYS A 44 -12.63 -6.47 -6.69
CA LYS A 44 -11.25 -6.11 -7.04
C LYS A 44 -10.88 -6.64 -8.42
N SER A 45 -11.14 -7.92 -8.70
CA SER A 45 -10.90 -8.52 -10.02
C SER A 45 -11.68 -7.79 -11.12
N TYR A 46 -12.95 -7.48 -10.89
CA TYR A 46 -13.77 -6.76 -11.87
C TYR A 46 -13.17 -5.38 -12.22
N ILE A 47 -12.73 -4.62 -11.21
CA ILE A 47 -12.13 -3.30 -11.45
C ILE A 47 -10.80 -3.45 -12.20
N GLU A 48 -9.93 -4.35 -11.76
CA GLU A 48 -8.61 -4.58 -12.36
C GLU A 48 -8.72 -5.01 -13.84
N GLU A 49 -9.62 -5.95 -14.15
CA GLU A 49 -9.84 -6.45 -15.51
C GLU A 49 -10.37 -5.35 -16.44
N ASN A 50 -11.42 -4.64 -16.02
CA ASN A 50 -12.03 -3.62 -16.86
C ASN A 50 -11.13 -2.38 -17.01
N LEU A 51 -10.45 -1.95 -15.95
CA LEU A 51 -9.48 -0.85 -16.05
C LEU A 51 -8.34 -1.18 -17.01
N SER A 52 -7.80 -2.39 -16.92
CA SER A 52 -6.73 -2.86 -17.80
C SER A 52 -7.15 -2.89 -19.26
N LYS A 53 -8.39 -3.35 -19.52
CA LYS A 53 -8.95 -3.40 -20.86
C LYS A 53 -9.18 -2.01 -21.46
N GLU A 54 -9.80 -1.10 -20.70
CA GLU A 54 -10.17 0.23 -21.22
C GLU A 54 -8.96 1.17 -21.38
N LEU A 55 -7.93 1.00 -20.56
CA LEU A 55 -6.74 1.87 -20.57
C LEU A 55 -5.49 1.19 -21.13
N ASN A 56 -5.61 -0.04 -21.64
CA ASN A 56 -4.49 -0.84 -22.17
C ASN A 56 -3.33 -0.94 -21.16
N LEU A 57 -3.66 -1.38 -19.95
CA LEU A 57 -2.72 -1.54 -18.84
C LEU A 57 -2.36 -2.99 -18.63
N ILE A 58 -1.10 -3.24 -18.29
CA ILE A 58 -0.66 -4.52 -17.71
C ILE A 58 -0.57 -4.41 -16.18
N ARG A 59 -0.74 -5.53 -15.48
CA ARG A 59 -0.45 -5.59 -14.04
C ARG A 59 1.05 -5.77 -13.82
N VAL A 60 1.65 -4.95 -12.97
CA VAL A 60 3.06 -5.05 -12.57
C VAL A 60 3.16 -4.98 -11.05
N GLU A 61 4.09 -5.74 -10.47
CA GLU A 61 4.38 -5.70 -9.04
C GLU A 61 5.39 -4.58 -8.74
N VAL A 62 5.05 -3.72 -7.79
CA VAL A 62 5.92 -2.65 -7.29
C VAL A 62 6.89 -3.20 -6.24
N PRO A 63 8.15 -2.72 -6.19
CA PRO A 63 9.04 -3.08 -5.09
C PRO A 63 8.44 -2.63 -3.75
N LEU A 64 8.43 -3.54 -2.77
CA LEU A 64 8.02 -3.21 -1.39
C LEU A 64 9.12 -2.48 -0.62
N ILE A 65 10.38 -2.74 -0.98
CA ILE A 65 11.58 -2.28 -0.32
C ILE A 65 12.50 -1.71 -1.38
N VAL A 66 13.04 -0.52 -1.11
CA VAL A 66 14.01 0.15 -1.99
C VAL A 66 15.17 0.69 -1.19
N ASP A 67 16.32 0.79 -1.83
CA ASP A 67 17.49 1.49 -1.28
C ASP A 67 17.13 2.94 -0.94
N VAL A 68 17.63 3.45 0.19
CA VAL A 68 17.48 4.85 0.59
C VAL A 68 17.95 5.82 -0.49
N GLU A 69 19.01 5.46 -1.23
CA GLU A 69 19.63 6.28 -2.26
C GLU A 69 18.99 6.09 -3.66
N SER A 70 18.04 5.16 -3.81
CA SER A 70 17.43 4.83 -5.11
C SER A 70 16.68 5.99 -5.77
N GLY A 71 16.19 6.96 -4.99
CA GLY A 71 15.40 8.08 -5.47
C GLY A 71 13.99 7.73 -5.97
N VAL A 72 13.58 6.44 -5.90
CA VAL A 72 12.29 5.98 -6.43
C VAL A 72 11.17 5.95 -5.39
N ASN A 73 11.49 6.11 -4.10
CA ASN A 73 10.49 6.23 -3.04
C ASN A 73 9.94 7.67 -2.98
N ASP A 74 8.62 7.81 -3.00
CA ASP A 74 7.99 9.11 -2.81
C ASP A 74 7.58 9.32 -1.36
N TYR A 75 8.19 10.32 -0.71
CA TYR A 75 7.97 10.60 0.71
C TYR A 75 6.72 11.45 0.83
N LEU A 76 5.67 10.88 1.45
CA LEU A 76 4.38 11.56 1.61
C LEU A 76 4.35 12.54 2.79
N ASP A 77 5.51 13.10 3.13
CA ASP A 77 5.73 13.88 4.33
C ASP A 77 5.37 15.36 4.11
N ARG A 78 4.08 15.69 4.27
CA ARG A 78 3.60 17.08 4.21
C ARG A 78 3.79 17.86 5.51
N ASP A 79 4.06 17.19 6.63
CA ASP A 79 4.05 17.78 7.98
C ASP A 79 5.25 17.38 8.88
N GLY A 80 6.20 16.59 8.38
CA GLY A 80 7.39 16.15 9.11
C GLY A 80 7.22 14.88 9.94
N SER A 81 6.02 14.28 9.97
CA SER A 81 5.66 13.23 10.92
C SER A 81 5.68 11.81 10.35
N ARG A 82 5.81 11.64 9.03
CA ARG A 82 5.60 10.34 8.36
C ARG A 82 6.82 9.86 7.60
N ALA A 83 7.97 9.80 8.27
CA ALA A 83 9.17 9.22 7.71
C ALA A 83 8.93 7.75 7.27
N PRO A 84 9.54 7.30 6.16
CA PRO A 84 9.46 5.90 5.74
C PRO A 84 10.10 4.97 6.77
N ILE A 85 9.57 3.75 6.89
CA ILE A 85 10.15 2.70 7.74
C ILE A 85 11.50 2.30 7.12
N GLY A 86 12.60 2.72 7.75
CA GLY A 86 13.96 2.37 7.34
C GLY A 86 14.54 1.20 8.13
N PHE A 87 15.41 0.42 7.50
CA PHE A 87 16.14 -0.69 8.13
C PHE A 87 17.45 -1.01 7.40
N HIS A 88 18.42 -1.50 8.16
CA HIS A 88 19.73 -1.89 7.64
C HIS A 88 19.73 -3.36 7.19
N ILE A 89 20.18 -3.62 5.97
CA ILE A 89 20.35 -4.97 5.43
C ILE A 89 21.84 -5.28 5.37
N SER A 90 22.32 -6.10 6.31
CA SER A 90 23.65 -6.72 6.24
C SER A 90 23.66 -7.78 5.14
N ASN A 91 24.34 -7.49 4.03
CA ASN A 91 24.48 -8.39 2.88
C ASN A 91 25.96 -8.73 2.61
N ASP A 92 26.23 -9.93 2.09
CA ASP A 92 27.58 -10.43 1.78
C ASP A 92 28.61 -10.30 2.93
N TYR A 93 28.25 -10.69 4.16
CA TYR A 93 29.11 -10.51 5.36
C TYR A 93 29.54 -9.04 5.54
N ASP A 94 28.58 -8.12 5.43
CA ASP A 94 28.77 -6.66 5.51
C ASP A 94 29.70 -6.06 4.44
N LYS A 95 29.90 -6.76 3.31
CA LYS A 95 30.64 -6.19 2.16
C LYS A 95 29.80 -5.28 1.29
N HIS A 96 28.49 -5.55 1.22
CA HIS A 96 27.55 -4.77 0.42
C HIS A 96 26.31 -4.41 1.25
N PRO A 97 26.47 -3.78 2.42
CA PRO A 97 25.33 -3.39 3.23
C PRO A 97 24.48 -2.37 2.49
N VAL A 98 23.16 -2.44 2.68
CA VAL A 98 22.21 -1.50 2.09
C VAL A 98 21.31 -0.97 3.19
N ASP A 99 21.25 0.36 3.29
CA ASP A 99 20.17 1.01 4.04
C ASP A 99 18.94 1.05 3.14
N ALA A 100 17.89 0.37 3.57
CA ALA A 100 16.67 0.19 2.79
C ALA A 100 15.47 0.79 3.52
N GLN A 101 14.42 1.03 2.76
CA GLN A 101 13.19 1.61 3.26
C GLN A 101 11.96 0.98 2.59
N VAL A 102 10.89 0.86 3.37
CA VAL A 102 9.58 0.45 2.85
C VAL A 102 9.04 1.55 1.94
N VAL A 103 8.53 1.15 0.77
CA VAL A 103 7.94 2.09 -0.19
C VAL A 103 6.64 2.68 0.37
N GLN A 104 6.55 4.01 0.35
CA GLN A 104 5.35 4.75 0.77
C GLN A 104 4.44 5.09 -0.41
N ALA A 105 5.02 5.33 -1.58
CA ALA A 105 4.32 5.58 -2.84
C ALA A 105 5.24 5.32 -4.03
N ALA A 106 4.64 4.90 -5.14
CA ALA A 106 5.34 4.42 -6.33
C ALA A 106 5.45 5.47 -7.45
N ASP A 107 5.02 6.70 -7.21
CA ASP A 107 4.87 7.70 -8.28
C ASP A 107 6.17 8.04 -9.00
N LYS A 108 7.29 8.15 -8.26
CA LYS A 108 8.63 8.31 -8.85
C LYS A 108 9.12 7.05 -9.56
N TRP A 109 8.80 5.86 -9.02
CA TRP A 109 9.14 4.58 -9.63
C TRP A 109 8.44 4.36 -10.97
N LYS A 110 7.20 4.84 -11.14
CA LYS A 110 6.40 4.59 -12.35
C LYS A 110 7.10 5.01 -13.64
N GLY A 111 7.73 6.17 -13.65
CA GLY A 111 8.46 6.65 -14.83
C GLY A 111 9.65 5.76 -15.21
N VAL A 112 10.37 5.24 -14.22
CA VAL A 112 11.49 4.30 -14.43
C VAL A 112 10.96 2.96 -14.97
N ALA A 113 9.88 2.45 -14.38
CA ALA A 113 9.27 1.19 -14.78
C ALA A 113 8.72 1.24 -16.22
N LEU A 114 8.02 2.31 -16.62
CA LEU A 114 7.51 2.46 -17.99
C LEU A 114 8.63 2.32 -19.03
N LYS A 115 9.78 2.95 -18.77
CA LYS A 115 10.96 2.88 -19.63
C LYS A 115 11.59 1.48 -19.64
N GLN A 116 11.71 0.82 -18.50
CA GLN A 116 12.27 -0.53 -18.40
C GLN A 116 11.41 -1.58 -19.11
N LEU A 117 10.09 -1.40 -19.07
CA LEU A 117 9.13 -2.29 -19.74
C LEU A 117 9.02 -2.03 -21.25
N GLY A 118 9.62 -0.95 -21.76
CA GLY A 118 9.53 -0.59 -23.18
C GLY A 118 8.13 -0.18 -23.61
N THR A 119 7.37 0.43 -22.70
CA THR A 119 5.95 0.78 -22.90
C THR A 119 5.78 1.77 -24.05
N GLU A 120 4.85 1.49 -24.97
CA GLU A 120 4.54 2.38 -26.09
C GLU A 120 3.45 3.43 -25.77
N VAL A 121 3.22 4.37 -26.70
CA VAL A 121 2.17 5.38 -26.54
C VAL A 121 0.81 4.69 -26.54
N GLY A 122 0.04 4.90 -25.47
CA GLY A 122 -1.25 4.26 -25.29
C GLY A 122 -1.18 2.92 -24.56
N GLU A 123 0.00 2.51 -24.10
CA GLU A 123 0.19 1.42 -23.12
C GLU A 123 0.52 2.00 -21.75
N GLY A 124 0.26 1.21 -20.71
CA GLY A 124 0.65 1.56 -19.35
C GLY A 124 0.62 0.35 -18.43
N PHE A 125 0.71 0.61 -17.13
CA PHE A 125 0.54 -0.44 -16.13
C PHE A 125 -0.18 0.08 -14.89
N TYR A 126 -0.71 -0.85 -14.11
CA TYR A 126 -1.16 -0.60 -12.74
C TYR A 126 -0.45 -1.56 -11.78
N THR A 127 -0.49 -1.23 -10.50
CA THR A 127 0.09 -2.06 -9.44
C THR A 127 -0.83 -2.09 -8.23
N ASP A 128 -0.89 -3.25 -7.58
CA ASP A 128 -1.59 -3.46 -6.32
C ASP A 128 -0.64 -3.14 -5.17
N MET A 129 -0.54 -1.86 -4.83
CA MET A 129 0.49 -1.38 -3.90
C MET A 129 0.08 -1.65 -2.45
N GLY A 130 0.80 -2.56 -1.79
CA GLY A 130 0.79 -2.67 -0.34
C GLY A 130 1.69 -1.61 0.28
N VAL A 131 1.14 -0.70 1.08
CA VAL A 131 1.92 0.29 1.85
C VAL A 131 1.77 0.05 3.34
N GLN A 132 2.88 0.14 4.06
CA GLN A 132 2.85 0.18 5.52
C GLN A 132 3.10 1.62 5.97
N LYS A 133 2.11 2.19 6.66
CA LYS A 133 2.21 3.51 7.29
C LYS A 133 2.38 3.32 8.79
N HIS A 134 3.18 4.18 9.41
CA HIS A 134 3.20 4.36 10.86
C HIS A 134 1.88 4.97 11.34
#